data_AF-A0A1H5UWG4-F1
#
_entry.id   AF-A0A1H5UWG4-F1
#
_cell.length_a   1.000
_cell.length_b   1.000
_cell.length_c   1.000
_cell.angle_alpha   90.00
_cell.angle_beta   90.00
_cell.angle_gamma   90.00
#
_symmetry.space_group_name_H-M   'P 1'
#
loop_
_entity.id
_entity.type
_entity.pdbx_description
1 polymer ?
#
loop_
_entity_poly.entity_id
_entity_poly.type
_entity_poly.pdbx_seq_one_letter_code
_entity_poly.pdbx_strand_id
1 'polypeptide(L)'
;MYEDMKDKMKPVMDMAEINKKTTETLIALQSQYVSDFVNSSLTQMKALTATKEPKAAFEAQVQYLKEVEAKLTDVAEKEMAALTSAREELTSIIEKSVTDMSSSPYFAELQKFMKPMDMKAK
;
A
#
# COMPACT_ATOMS: atom_id res chain seq x y z
N MET A 1 -2.34 31.04 15.67
CA MET A 1 -3.00 29.97 16.47
C MET A 1 -3.81 29.00 15.60
N TYR A 2 -4.85 29.43 14.87
CA TYR A 2 -5.64 28.49 14.03
C TYR A 2 -4.82 27.90 12.86
N GLU A 3 -4.14 28.75 12.08
CA GLU A 3 -3.27 28.27 10.98
C GLU A 3 -2.07 27.46 11.49
N ASP A 4 -1.43 27.88 12.59
CA ASP A 4 -0.33 27.10 13.21
C ASP A 4 -0.77 25.71 13.68
N MET A 5 -2.03 25.58 14.13
CA MET A 5 -2.58 24.31 14.60
C MET A 5 -2.98 23.41 13.42
N LYS A 6 -3.41 24.01 12.31
CA LYS A 6 -3.70 23.33 11.05
C LYS A 6 -2.43 22.77 10.41
N ASP A 7 -1.35 23.55 10.36
CA ASP A 7 -0.06 23.09 9.82
C ASP A 7 0.55 21.96 10.67
N LYS A 8 0.37 21.99 11.99
CA LYS A 8 0.81 20.91 12.90
C LYS A 8 0.01 19.61 12.75
N MET A 9 -1.23 19.66 12.27
CA MET A 9 -2.04 18.47 12.00
C MET A 9 -1.85 17.93 10.58
N LYS A 10 -1.23 18.70 9.68
CA LYS A 10 -1.02 18.32 8.29
C LYS A 10 -0.33 16.95 8.12
N PRO A 11 0.76 16.61 8.86
CA PRO A 11 1.39 15.30 8.72
C PRO A 11 0.43 14.14 9.03
N VAL A 12 -0.43 14.29 10.03
CA VAL A 12 -1.41 13.26 10.41
C VAL A 12 -2.50 13.13 9.34
N MET A 13 -2.96 14.25 8.77
CA MET A 13 -3.92 14.25 7.67
C MET A 13 -3.33 13.61 6.41
N ASP A 14 -2.10 13.96 6.05
CA ASP A 14 -1.40 13.42 4.89
C ASP A 14 -1.21 11.89 5.05
N MET A 15 -0.85 11.40 6.25
CA MET A 15 -0.77 9.97 6.56
C MET A 15 -2.13 9.25 6.42
N ALA A 16 -3.21 9.88 6.91
CA ALA A 16 -4.55 9.31 6.80
C ALA A 16 -5.02 9.23 5.34
N GLU A 17 -4.70 10.24 4.53
CA GLU A 17 -5.00 10.26 3.10
C GLU A 17 -4.23 9.19 2.32
N ILE A 18 -2.93 9.01 2.62
CA ILE A 18 -2.13 7.92 2.04
C ILE A 18 -2.76 6.56 2.35
N ASN A 19 -3.05 6.28 3.62
CA ASN A 19 -3.67 5.02 4.03
C ASN A 19 -5.02 4.79 3.35
N LYS A 20 -5.85 5.83 3.25
CA LYS A 20 -7.13 5.77 2.55
C LYS A 20 -6.94 5.40 1.08
N LYS A 21 -6.08 6.12 0.36
CA LYS A 21 -5.82 5.89 -1.07
C LYS A 21 -5.24 4.49 -1.33
N THR A 22 -4.31 4.04 -0.48
CA THR A 22 -3.76 2.68 -0.56
C THR A 22 -4.84 1.64 -0.33
N THR A 23 -5.70 1.83 0.67
CA THR A 23 -6.81 0.91 0.95
C THR A 23 -7.80 0.86 -0.22
N GLU A 24 -8.20 2.01 -0.78
CA GLU A 24 -9.06 2.07 -1.96
C GLU A 24 -8.44 1.36 -3.16
N THR A 25 -7.12 1.50 -3.35
CA THR A 25 -6.38 0.82 -4.43
C THR A 25 -6.39 -0.69 -4.23
N LEU A 26 -6.11 -1.18 -3.02
CA LEU A 26 -6.12 -2.62 -2.72
C LEU A 26 -7.52 -3.22 -2.90
N ILE A 27 -8.56 -2.53 -2.42
CA ILE A 27 -9.95 -2.96 -2.61
C ILE A 27 -10.30 -3.04 -4.09
N ALA A 28 -9.89 -2.05 -4.89
CA ALA A 28 -10.13 -2.04 -6.32
C ALA A 28 -9.44 -3.22 -7.02
N LEU A 29 -8.17 -3.48 -6.71
CA LEU A 29 -7.40 -4.61 -7.25
C LEU A 29 -8.05 -5.96 -6.91
N GLN A 30 -8.44 -6.18 -5.65
CA GLN A 30 -9.09 -7.43 -5.26
C GLN A 30 -10.49 -7.59 -5.86
N SER A 31 -11.27 -6.51 -5.92
CA SER A 31 -12.60 -6.55 -6.53
C SER A 31 -12.53 -6.88 -8.02
N GLN A 32 -11.54 -6.31 -8.71
CA GLN A 32 -11.26 -6.64 -10.11
C GLN A 32 -10.83 -8.10 -10.26
N TYR A 33 -9.89 -8.58 -9.44
CA TYR A 33 -9.44 -9.97 -9.45
C TYR A 33 -10.61 -10.96 -9.27
N VAL A 34 -11.48 -10.73 -8.28
CA VAL A 34 -12.65 -11.59 -8.04
C VAL A 34 -13.59 -11.59 -9.24
N SER A 35 -13.85 -10.42 -9.82
CA SER A 35 -14.71 -10.30 -11.01
C SER A 35 -14.11 -11.06 -12.19
N ASP A 36 -12.82 -10.89 -12.44
CA ASP A 36 -12.10 -11.57 -13.51
C ASP A 36 -12.06 -13.08 -13.29
N PHE A 37 -11.86 -13.54 -12.06
CA PHE A 37 -11.87 -14.96 -11.70
C PHE A 37 -13.23 -15.61 -11.98
N VAL A 38 -14.32 -14.97 -11.55
CA VAL A 38 -15.69 -15.46 -11.81
C VAL A 38 -15.98 -15.51 -13.31
N ASN A 39 -15.66 -14.43 -14.04
CA ASN A 39 -15.87 -14.37 -15.49
C ASN A 39 -15.05 -15.43 -16.24
N SER A 40 -13.78 -15.62 -15.84
CA SER A 40 -12.89 -16.62 -16.44
C SER A 40 -13.42 -18.03 -16.15
N SER A 41 -13.89 -18.29 -14.92
CA SER A 41 -14.48 -19.58 -14.53
C SER A 41 -15.75 -19.91 -15.34
N LEU A 42 -16.64 -18.94 -15.50
CA LEU A 42 -17.86 -19.11 -16.29
C LEU A 42 -17.55 -19.36 -17.78
N THR A 43 -16.54 -18.67 -18.31
CA THR A 43 -16.07 -18.86 -19.69
C THR A 43 -15.48 -20.25 -19.86
N GLN A 44 -14.63 -20.70 -18.94
CA GLN A 44 -14.04 -22.03 -18.95
C GLN A 44 -15.10 -23.14 -18.85
N MET A 45 -16.10 -22.96 -17.98
CA MET A 45 -17.22 -23.90 -17.89
C MET A 45 -17.95 -24.05 -19.22
N LYS A 46 -18.28 -22.93 -19.89
CA LYS A 46 -18.92 -22.95 -21.21
C LYS A 46 -18.03 -23.67 -22.24
N ALA A 47 -16.74 -23.36 -22.27
CA ALA A 47 -15.78 -23.97 -23.19
C ALA A 47 -15.70 -25.49 -22.99
N LEU A 48 -15.60 -25.96 -21.74
CA LEU A 48 -15.55 -27.39 -21.44
C LEU A 48 -16.84 -28.12 -21.81
N THR A 49 -18.01 -27.53 -21.55
CA THR A 49 -19.30 -28.15 -21.92
C THR A 49 -19.51 -28.25 -23.43
N ALA A 50 -18.88 -27.38 -24.21
CA ALA A 50 -18.95 -27.39 -25.67
C ALA A 50 -17.89 -28.30 -26.32
N THR A 51 -16.85 -28.70 -25.58
CA THR A 51 -15.71 -29.46 -26.12
C THR A 51 -16.00 -30.96 -26.08
N LYS A 52 -15.99 -31.59 -27.26
CA LYS A 52 -16.24 -33.04 -27.40
C LYS A 52 -14.96 -33.88 -27.37
N GLU A 53 -13.81 -33.25 -27.63
CA GLU A 53 -12.52 -33.91 -27.72
C GLU A 53 -11.74 -33.81 -26.39
N PRO A 54 -11.43 -34.93 -25.72
CA PRO A 54 -10.77 -34.92 -24.40
C PRO A 54 -9.43 -34.19 -24.39
N LYS A 55 -8.64 -34.31 -25.46
CA LYS A 55 -7.35 -33.64 -25.58
C LYS A 55 -7.50 -32.11 -25.63
N ALA A 56 -8.47 -31.62 -26.41
CA ALA A 56 -8.76 -30.19 -26.50
C ALA A 56 -9.28 -29.63 -25.17
N ALA A 57 -10.10 -30.41 -24.45
CA ALA A 57 -10.57 -30.02 -23.12
C ALA A 57 -9.43 -29.89 -22.10
N PHE A 58 -8.46 -30.82 -22.16
CA PHE A 58 -7.26 -30.77 -21.33
C PHE A 58 -6.40 -29.54 -21.64
N GLU A 59 -6.12 -29.28 -22.92
CA GLU A 59 -5.34 -28.11 -23.36
C GLU A 59 -6.01 -26.79 -22.92
N ALA A 60 -7.34 -26.70 -23.05
CA ALA A 60 -8.11 -25.55 -22.56
C ALA A 60 -8.00 -25.38 -21.04
N GLN A 61 -8.07 -26.47 -20.28
CA GLN A 61 -7.91 -26.42 -18.82
C GLN A 61 -6.50 -25.98 -18.39
N VAL A 62 -5.45 -26.44 -19.09
CA VAL A 62 -4.08 -26.00 -18.83
C VAL A 62 -3.92 -24.52 -19.14
N GLN A 63 -4.47 -24.05 -20.26
CA GLN A 63 -4.42 -22.64 -20.63
C GLN A 63 -5.14 -21.77 -19.61
N TYR A 64 -6.33 -22.16 -19.16
CA TYR A 64 -7.07 -21.49 -18.10
C TYR A 64 -6.25 -21.37 -16.81
N LEU A 65 -5.58 -22.44 -16.38
CA LEU A 65 -4.75 -22.40 -15.17
C LEU A 65 -3.59 -21.42 -15.29
N LYS A 66 -2.91 -21.39 -16.45
CA LYS A 66 -1.83 -20.41 -16.72
C LYS A 66 -2.32 -18.97 -16.68
N GLU A 67 -3.51 -18.72 -17.21
CA GLU A 67 -4.12 -17.38 -17.21
C GLU A 67 -4.52 -16.94 -15.80
N VAL A 68 -5.08 -17.84 -14.99
CA VAL A 68 -5.40 -17.56 -13.58
C VAL A 68 -4.13 -17.29 -12.79
N GLU A 69 -3.09 -18.09 -12.96
CA GLU A 69 -1.78 -17.90 -12.33
C GLU A 69 -1.19 -16.53 -12.70
N ALA A 70 -1.14 -16.19 -13.98
CA ALA A 70 -0.61 -14.91 -14.44
C ALA A 70 -1.38 -13.72 -13.86
N LYS A 71 -2.72 -13.79 -13.81
CA LYS A 71 -3.57 -12.74 -13.20
C LYS A 71 -3.32 -12.60 -11.72
N LEU A 72 -3.17 -13.71 -11.00
CA LEU A 72 -2.87 -13.68 -9.56
C LEU A 72 -1.51 -13.02 -9.30
N THR A 73 -0.48 -13.37 -10.08
CA THR A 73 0.85 -12.76 -9.97
C THR A 73 0.81 -11.26 -10.27
N ASP A 74 0.15 -10.85 -11.35
CA ASP A 74 0.02 -9.43 -11.72
C ASP A 74 -0.69 -8.61 -10.63
N VAL A 75 -1.76 -9.14 -10.03
CA VAL A 75 -2.45 -8.49 -8.92
C VAL A 75 -1.54 -8.38 -7.70
N ALA A 76 -0.82 -9.44 -7.34
CA ALA A 76 0.12 -9.41 -6.21
C ALA A 76 1.26 -8.40 -6.41
N GLU A 77 1.80 -8.29 -7.62
CA GLU A 77 2.81 -7.28 -7.96
C GLU A 77 2.26 -5.86 -7.80
N LYS A 78 1.03 -5.61 -8.25
CA LYS A 78 0.35 -4.31 -8.12
C LYS A 78 0.04 -3.96 -6.67
N GLU A 79 -0.43 -4.92 -5.87
CA GLU A 79 -0.67 -4.73 -4.44
C GLU A 79 0.65 -4.38 -3.71
N MET A 80 1.74 -5.09 -4.02
CA MET A 80 3.05 -4.83 -3.44
C MET A 80 3.59 -3.46 -3.85
N ALA A 81 3.39 -3.05 -5.10
CA ALA A 81 3.77 -1.72 -5.57
C ALA A 81 2.99 -0.62 -4.83
N ALA A 82 1.67 -0.80 -4.63
CA ALA A 82 0.84 0.15 -3.90
C ALA A 82 1.28 0.28 -2.42
N LEU A 83 1.58 -0.84 -1.76
CA LEU A 83 2.08 -0.86 -0.38
C LEU A 83 3.48 -0.23 -0.27
N THR A 84 4.36 -0.49 -1.24
CA THR A 84 5.72 0.06 -1.26
C THR A 84 5.68 1.57 -1.45
N SER A 85 4.88 2.09 -2.39
CA SER A 85 4.67 3.53 -2.59
C SER A 85 4.15 4.19 -1.31
N ALA A 86 3.15 3.59 -0.67
CA ALA A 86 2.60 4.11 0.59
C ALA A 86 3.66 4.17 1.69
N ARG A 87 4.47 3.11 1.83
CA ARG A 87 5.57 3.07 2.82
C ARG A 87 6.59 4.17 2.56
N GLU A 88 6.98 4.39 1.31
CA GLU A 88 7.94 5.43 0.93
C GLU A 88 7.39 6.82 1.23
N GLU A 89 6.14 7.09 0.88
CA GLU A 89 5.45 8.36 1.18
C GLU A 89 5.35 8.61 2.69
N LEU A 90 4.92 7.62 3.47
CA LEU A 90 4.85 7.72 4.93
C LEU A 90 6.23 7.93 5.57
N THR A 91 7.25 7.23 5.08
CA THR A 91 8.64 7.39 5.54
C THR A 91 9.11 8.82 5.29
N SER A 92 8.84 9.37 4.11
CA SER A 92 9.16 10.76 3.77
C SER A 92 8.49 11.77 4.70
N ILE A 93 7.22 11.55 5.09
CA ILE A 93 6.52 12.40 6.05
C ILE A 93 7.21 12.36 7.42
N ILE A 94 7.61 11.18 7.89
CA ILE A 94 8.30 11.03 9.18
C ILE A 94 9.66 11.72 9.15
N GLU A 95 10.46 11.48 8.10
CA GLU A 95 11.78 12.11 7.94
C GLU A 95 11.69 13.64 7.92
N LYS A 96 10.70 14.19 7.20
CA LYS A 96 10.41 15.63 7.21
C LYS A 96 10.02 16.12 8.60
N SER A 97 9.11 15.41 9.28
CA SER A 97 8.66 15.78 10.63
C SER A 97 9.81 15.79 11.64
N VAL A 98 10.75 14.83 11.56
CA VAL A 98 11.94 14.78 12.41
C VAL A 98 12.92 15.91 12.07
N THR A 99 13.10 16.20 10.77
CA THR A 99 13.95 17.30 10.30
C THR A 99 13.40 18.65 10.79
N ASP A 100 12.11 18.89 10.64
CA ASP A 100 11.45 20.12 11.08
C ASP A 100 11.52 20.28 12.62
N MET A 101 11.38 19.18 13.36
CA MET A 101 11.50 19.18 14.81
C MET A 101 12.95 19.46 15.26
N SER A 102 13.95 18.83 14.64
CA SER A 102 15.36 19.07 14.98
C SER A 102 15.87 20.45 14.57
N SER A 103 15.24 21.07 13.57
CA SER A 103 15.50 22.44 13.11
C SER A 103 14.74 23.50 13.91
N SER A 104 13.86 23.09 14.82
CA SER A 104 13.00 24.00 15.58
C SER A 104 13.79 24.73 16.69
N PRO A 105 13.54 26.03 16.92
CA PRO A 105 14.08 26.77 18.07
C PRO A 105 13.81 26.07 19.40
N TYR A 106 12.70 25.34 19.48
CA TYR A 106 12.29 24.56 20.66
C TYR A 106 13.24 23.41 20.96
N PHE A 107 13.82 22.75 19.94
CA PHE A 107 14.79 21.67 20.13
C PHE A 107 16.15 22.22 20.61
N ALA A 108 16.55 23.38 20.11
CA ALA A 108 17.72 24.10 20.62
C ALA A 108 17.53 24.54 22.09
N GLU A 109 16.31 24.90 22.48
CA GLU A 109 15.96 25.27 23.86
C GLU A 109 15.89 24.03 24.78
N LEU A 110 15.35 22.91 24.30
CA LEU A 110 15.36 21.60 24.99
C LEU A 110 16.78 21.07 25.21
N GLN A 111 17.68 21.21 24.23
CA GLN A 111 19.10 20.88 24.39
C GLN A 111 19.79 21.75 25.45
N LYS A 112 19.45 23.05 25.52
CA LYS A 112 19.94 23.93 26.59
C LYS A 112 19.41 23.53 27.96
N PHE A 113 18.20 22.96 28.04
CA PHE A 113 17.58 22.50 29.29
C PHE A 113 18.01 21.09 29.73
N MET A 114 18.50 20.24 28.81
CA MET A 114 19.04 18.91 29.13
C MET A 114 20.54 18.93 29.52
N LYS A 115 21.34 19.85 28.97
CA LYS A 115 22.76 20.03 29.34
C LYS A 115 23.05 20.24 30.84
N PRO A 116 22.19 20.86 31.68
CA PRO A 116 22.44 21.01 33.12
C PRO A 116 22.32 19.70 33.92
N MET A 117 21.74 18.62 33.37
CA MET A 117 21.61 17.34 34.08
C MET A 117 22.87 16.46 34.05
N ASP A 118 23.86 16.75 33.20
CA ASP A 118 25.13 16.00 33.13
C ASP A 118 26.21 16.50 34.10
N MET A 119 25.89 17.47 34.98
CA MET A 119 26.84 17.98 35.97
C MET A 119 26.33 17.79 37.39
N LYS A 120 26.16 16.53 37.84
CA LYS A 120 26.28 16.10 39.26
C LYS A 120 26.15 14.57 39.39
N ALA A 121 27.08 13.83 38.80
CA ALA A 121 27.52 12.57 39.39
C ALA A 121 28.91 12.82 39.99
N LYS A 122 28.92 13.31 41.23
CA LYS A 122 30.08 13.26 42.12
C LYS A 122 29.93 12.05 43.03
#